data_AF-A0A8J2L992-F1
#
_entry.id   AF-A0A8J2L992-F1
#
_cell.length_a   1.000
_cell.length_b   1.000
_cell.length_c   1.000
_cell.angle_alpha   90.00
_cell.angle_beta   90.00
_cell.angle_gamma   90.00
#
_symmetry.space_group_name_H-M   'P 1'
#
loop_
_entity.id
_entity.type
_entity.pdbx_description
1 polymer ?
#
loop_
_entity_poly.entity_id
_entity_poly.type
_entity_poly.pdbx_seq_one_letter_code
_entity_poly.pdbx_strand_id
1 'polypeptide(L)'
;MLKDDMRFMLVFYPHRYGYIFSPTVETDHRNAFLTEHPLHILEQGRAQKIPLLTGVTANEGVMSTFSFYKNPQNMKAFEDNWEERISDVCNLRMRNK
;
A
#
# COMPACT_ATOMS: atom_id res chain seq x y z
N MET A 1 23.73 -15.13 0.34
CA MET A 1 22.43 -15.49 -0.22
C MET A 1 21.35 -14.44 0.09
N LEU A 2 20.99 -14.17 1.35
CA LEU A 2 19.92 -13.19 1.68
C LEU A 2 20.27 -11.68 1.54
N LYS A 3 21.55 -11.30 1.46
CA LYS A 3 21.94 -9.86 1.44
C LYS A 3 21.91 -9.24 0.04
N ASP A 4 21.99 -10.06 -1.00
CA ASP A 4 22.06 -9.58 -2.39
C ASP A 4 20.67 -9.45 -3.01
N ASP A 5 19.70 -10.31 -2.65
CA ASP A 5 18.29 -10.21 -3.07
C ASP A 5 17.59 -8.94 -2.54
N MET A 6 18.00 -8.45 -1.38
CA MET A 6 17.44 -7.21 -0.82
C MET A 6 17.89 -5.95 -1.56
N ARG A 7 19.02 -6.01 -2.28
CA ARG A 7 19.51 -4.90 -3.10
C ARG A 7 18.67 -4.75 -4.38
N PHE A 8 18.20 -5.87 -4.94
CA PHE A 8 17.25 -5.85 -6.06
C PHE A 8 15.90 -5.24 -5.66
N MET A 9 15.45 -5.47 -4.42
CA MET A 9 14.23 -4.86 -3.89
C MET A 9 14.36 -3.34 -3.69
N LEU A 10 15.56 -2.81 -3.48
CA LEU A 10 15.80 -1.38 -3.20
C LEU A 10 16.15 -0.56 -4.46
N VAL A 11 16.67 -1.19 -5.52
CA VAL A 11 17.14 -0.49 -6.74
C VAL A 11 16.01 -0.18 -7.74
N PHE A 12 14.85 -0.86 -7.67
CA PHE A 12 13.71 -0.64 -8.57
C PHE A 12 12.55 0.20 -7.99
N TYR A 13 12.70 0.82 -6.82
CA TYR A 13 11.64 1.64 -6.19
C TYR A 13 11.88 3.17 -6.20
N PRO A 14 12.15 3.83 -7.35
CA PRO A 14 12.04 5.29 -7.41
C PRO A 14 10.58 5.79 -7.50
N HIS A 15 9.57 4.91 -7.58
CA HIS A 15 8.15 5.30 -7.52
C HIS A 15 7.52 4.99 -6.16
N ARG A 16 7.85 5.82 -5.17
CA ARG A 16 7.04 6.25 -3.99
C ARG A 16 5.74 5.48 -3.62
N TYR A 17 5.79 4.14 -3.55
CA TYR A 17 4.69 3.20 -3.22
C TYR A 17 3.63 2.90 -4.29
N GLY A 18 3.95 3.03 -5.59
CA GLY A 18 3.06 2.57 -6.67
C GLY A 18 3.76 1.59 -7.59
N TYR A 19 3.19 0.41 -7.81
CA TYR A 19 3.61 -0.42 -8.94
C TYR A 19 3.38 0.38 -10.23
N ILE A 20 4.39 0.45 -11.12
CA ILE A 20 4.31 1.16 -12.42
C ILE A 20 3.10 0.68 -13.22
N PHE A 21 2.73 -0.59 -13.03
CA PHE A 21 1.50 -1.20 -13.53
C PHE A 21 0.62 -1.56 -12.33
N SER A 22 -0.58 -0.98 -12.28
CA SER A 22 -1.60 -1.26 -11.28
C SER A 22 -2.96 -1.35 -11.97
N PRO A 23 -3.96 -2.03 -11.38
CA PRO A 23 -5.34 -1.92 -11.86
C PRO A 23 -5.76 -0.46 -12.01
N THR A 24 -6.44 -0.14 -13.10
CA THR A 24 -6.88 1.23 -13.42
C THR A 24 -8.34 1.21 -13.88
N VAL A 25 -9.00 2.36 -13.83
CA VAL A 25 -10.30 2.54 -14.47
C VAL A 25 -10.09 2.57 -15.98
N GLU A 26 -10.80 1.70 -16.69
CA GLU A 26 -10.74 1.54 -18.13
C GLU A 26 -11.79 2.41 -18.83
N THR A 27 -11.56 2.71 -20.10
CA THR A 27 -12.62 3.26 -20.96
C THR A 27 -13.65 2.17 -21.24
N ASP A 28 -14.92 2.53 -21.35
CA ASP A 28 -15.97 1.56 -21.65
C ASP A 28 -15.78 0.95 -23.05
N HIS A 29 -15.54 -0.37 -23.09
CA HIS A 29 -15.46 -1.17 -24.31
C HIS A 29 -15.86 -2.61 -24.02
N ARG A 30 -16.12 -3.40 -25.07
CA ARG A 30 -16.72 -4.76 -24.97
C ARG A 30 -16.07 -5.71 -23.96
N ASN A 31 -14.78 -5.55 -23.68
CA ASN A 31 -14.00 -6.45 -22.83
C ASN A 31 -13.43 -5.74 -21.59
N ALA A 32 -13.92 -4.54 -21.28
CA ALA A 32 -13.46 -3.80 -20.12
C ALA A 32 -13.84 -4.55 -18.83
N PHE A 33 -12.89 -4.66 -17.90
CA PHE A 33 -13.07 -5.32 -16.61
C PHE A 33 -13.52 -4.35 -15.51
N LEU A 34 -12.86 -3.19 -15.42
CA LEU A 34 -13.12 -2.19 -14.38
C LEU A 34 -13.36 -0.81 -14.99
N THR A 35 -14.62 -0.50 -15.30
CA THR A 35 -15.03 0.76 -15.94
C THR A 35 -15.34 1.89 -14.96
N GLU A 36 -15.23 1.64 -13.65
CA GLU A 36 -15.52 2.63 -12.60
C GLU A 36 -14.63 2.42 -11.37
N HIS A 37 -14.47 3.47 -10.56
CA HIS A 37 -13.74 3.38 -9.30
C HIS A 37 -14.40 2.35 -8.36
N PRO A 38 -13.62 1.38 -7.80
CA PRO A 38 -14.19 0.29 -6.99
C PRO A 38 -15.06 0.74 -5.82
N LEU A 39 -14.73 1.87 -5.19
CA LEU A 39 -15.53 2.43 -4.09
C LEU A 39 -16.97 2.70 -4.51
N HIS A 40 -17.19 3.29 -5.69
CA HIS A 40 -18.54 3.59 -6.16
C HIS A 40 -19.33 2.32 -6.48
N ILE A 41 -18.67 1.29 -7.03
CA ILE A 41 -19.29 -0.02 -7.30
C ILE A 41 -19.79 -0.65 -5.99
N LEU A 42 -19.00 -0.53 -4.92
CA LEU A 42 -19.36 -1.02 -3.58
C LEU A 42 -20.51 -0.21 -2.97
N GLU A 43 -20.42 1.13 -2.98
CA GLU A 43 -21.43 2.04 -2.41
C GLU A 43 -22.79 1.90 -3.10
N GLN A 44 -22.79 1.69 -4.42
CA GLN A 44 -24.01 1.46 -5.20
C GLN A 44 -24.56 0.04 -5.06
N GLY A 45 -23.88 -0.84 -4.30
CA GLY A 45 -24.31 -2.23 -4.09
C GLY A 45 -24.31 -3.09 -5.35
N ARG A 46 -23.52 -2.70 -6.37
CA ARG A 46 -23.33 -3.43 -7.63
C ARG A 46 -22.26 -4.51 -7.57
N ALA A 47 -21.47 -4.54 -6.50
CA ALA A 47 -20.58 -5.65 -6.21
C ALA A 47 -21.37 -6.95 -5.94
N GLN A 48 -20.75 -8.09 -6.24
CA GLN A 48 -21.33 -9.42 -6.03
C GLN A 48 -21.74 -9.60 -4.56
N LYS A 49 -23.01 -9.95 -4.32
CA LYS A 49 -23.56 -10.17 -2.97
C LYS A 49 -23.41 -11.63 -2.55
N ILE A 50 -22.20 -12.02 -2.16
CA ILE A 50 -21.86 -13.36 -1.66
C ILE A 50 -21.18 -13.27 -0.29
N PRO A 51 -21.21 -14.32 0.55
CA PRO A 51 -20.45 -14.33 1.79
C PRO A 51 -18.96 -14.12 1.52
N LEU A 52 -18.37 -13.13 2.19
CA LEU A 52 -16.94 -12.80 2.11
C LEU A 52 -16.31 -12.94 3.49
N LEU A 53 -15.28 -13.78 3.60
CA LEU A 53 -14.39 -13.83 4.76
C LEU A 53 -13.06 -13.18 4.35
N THR A 54 -12.69 -12.10 5.04
CA THR A 54 -11.44 -11.37 4.83
C THR A 54 -10.77 -11.06 6.17
N GLY A 55 -9.46 -10.81 6.16
CA GLY A 55 -8.68 -10.53 7.37
C GLY A 55 -7.30 -9.95 7.05
N VAL A 56 -6.61 -9.51 8.09
CA VAL A 56 -5.24 -8.98 8.02
C VAL A 56 -4.34 -9.71 9.02
N THR A 57 -3.04 -9.76 8.75
CA THR A 57 -2.07 -10.28 9.72
C THR A 57 -1.68 -9.21 10.74
N ALA A 58 -1.14 -9.63 11.88
CA ALA A 58 -0.72 -8.71 12.94
C ALA A 58 0.43 -7.76 12.51
N ASN A 59 1.16 -8.07 11.43
CA ASN A 59 2.43 -7.43 11.11
C ASN A 59 2.60 -7.03 9.63
N GLU A 60 1.53 -6.79 8.86
CA GLU A 60 1.62 -6.33 7.44
C GLU A 60 2.51 -5.10 7.25
N GLY A 61 2.47 -4.16 8.21
CA GLY A 61 3.21 -2.91 8.16
C GLY A 61 4.73 -3.08 8.12
N VAL A 62 5.26 -4.27 8.43
CA VAL A 62 6.69 -4.57 8.38
C VAL A 62 7.29 -4.30 7.00
N MET A 63 6.52 -4.49 5.93
CA MET A 63 7.00 -4.23 4.56
C MET A 63 7.40 -2.76 4.35
N SER A 64 6.69 -1.82 4.99
CA SER A 64 6.97 -0.38 4.90
C SER A 64 7.88 0.11 6.03
N THR A 65 7.99 -0.63 7.15
CA THR A 65 8.78 -0.23 8.33
C THR A 65 10.08 -1.01 8.51
N PHE A 66 10.39 -1.92 7.61
CA PHE A 66 11.54 -2.82 7.71
C PHE A 66 12.88 -2.10 7.92
N SER A 67 13.07 -0.93 7.31
CA SER A 67 14.28 -0.12 7.49
C SER A 67 14.42 0.46 8.90
N PHE A 68 13.32 0.74 9.60
CA PHE A 68 13.34 1.15 11.00
C PHE A 68 13.67 -0.03 11.90
N TYR A 69 13.08 -1.20 11.63
CA TYR A 69 13.31 -2.42 12.41
C TYR A 69 14.77 -2.88 12.40
N LYS A 70 15.49 -2.68 11.28
CA LYS A 70 16.91 -3.03 11.16
C LYS A 70 17.85 -2.22 12.06
N ASN A 71 17.43 -1.06 12.57
CA ASN A 71 18.26 -0.16 13.34
C ASN A 71 17.48 0.27 14.61
N PRO A 72 17.84 -0.24 15.80
CA PRO A 72 17.13 0.05 17.04
C PRO A 72 16.97 1.55 17.35
N GLN A 73 17.94 2.38 16.97
CA GLN A 73 17.87 3.83 17.13
C GLN A 73 16.82 4.46 16.20
N ASN A 74 16.68 3.95 14.97
CA ASN A 74 15.65 4.38 14.05
C ASN A 74 14.25 3.96 14.52
N MET A 75 14.12 2.74 15.05
CA MET A 75 12.84 2.27 15.62
C MET A 75 12.44 3.13 16.83
N LYS A 76 13.37 3.38 17.76
CA LYS A 76 13.12 4.24 18.91
C LYS A 76 12.72 5.66 18.48
N ALA A 77 13.44 6.26 17.54
CA ALA A 77 13.11 7.60 17.04
C ALA A 77 11.75 7.67 16.34
N PHE A 78 11.36 6.59 15.64
CA PHE A 78 10.04 6.47 15.02
C PHE A 78 8.93 6.36 16.07
N GLU A 79 9.12 5.51 17.08
CA GLU A 79 8.16 5.34 18.19
C GLU A 79 8.02 6.64 19.01
N ASP A 80 9.13 7.29 19.34
CA ASP A 80 9.14 8.57 20.09
C ASP A 80 8.39 9.69 19.34
N ASN A 81 8.24 9.59 18.01
CA ASN A 81 7.61 10.61 17.14
C ASN A 81 6.48 10.02 16.27
N TRP A 82 5.77 9.02 16.79
CA TRP A 82 4.78 8.24 16.04
C TRP A 82 3.78 9.09 15.25
N GLU A 83 3.14 10.06 15.90
CA GLU A 83 2.07 10.88 15.30
C GLU A 83 2.54 11.68 14.07
N GLU A 84 3.79 12.15 14.10
CA GLU A 84 4.38 12.89 12.98
C GLU A 84 4.80 11.93 11.86
N ARG A 85 5.41 10.80 12.22
CA ARG A 85 6.07 9.89 11.28
C ARG A 85 5.15 8.88 10.62
N ILE A 86 4.03 8.52 11.24
CA ILE A 86 3.09 7.54 10.68
C ILE A 86 2.49 8.03 9.36
N SER A 87 2.29 9.33 9.21
CA SER A 87 1.78 9.94 7.97
C SER A 87 2.72 9.76 6.79
N ASP A 88 4.04 9.79 7.03
CA ASP A 88 5.07 9.59 6.01
C ASP A 88 5.12 8.12 5.56
N VAL A 89 4.96 7.17 6.49
CA VAL A 89 4.95 5.72 6.20
C VAL A 89 3.67 5.32 5.46
N CYS A 90 2.53 5.89 5.85
CA CYS A 90 1.23 5.57 5.26
C CYS A 90 0.86 6.46 4.06
N ASN A 91 1.73 7.38 3.64
CA ASN A 91 1.47 8.40 2.60
C ASN A 91 0.17 9.20 2.82
N LEU A 92 -0.25 9.41 4.07
CA LEU A 92 -1.51 10.09 4.41
C LEU A 92 -1.42 11.61 4.22
N ARG A 93 -0.21 12.17 4.25
CA ARG A 93 0.05 13.61 4.09
C ARG A 93 -0.36 14.18 2.72
N MET A 94 -0.63 13.33 1.73
CA MET A 94 -1.01 13.76 0.37
C MET A 94 -2.53 13.90 0.14
N ARG A 95 -3.37 13.67 1.15
CA ARG A 95 -4.85 13.75 1.01
C ARG A 95 -5.46 15.13 1.27
N ASN A 96 -4.66 16.13 1.62
CA ASN A 96 -5.14 17.52 1.66
C ASN A 96 -5.01 18.14 0.26
N LYS A 97 -6.05 17.96 -0.55
CA LYS A 97 -6.39 18.88 -1.64
C LYS A 97 -7.50 19.80 -1.17
#